data_AF-A0A0G0QM42-F1
#
_entry.id   AF-A0A0G0QM42-F1
#
_cell.length_a   1.000
_cell.length_b   1.000
_cell.length_c   1.000
_cell.angle_alpha   90.00
_cell.angle_beta   90.00
_cell.angle_gamma   90.00
#
_symmetry.space_group_name_H-M   'P 1'
#
loop_
_entity.id
_entity.type
_entity.pdbx_description
1 polymer ?
#
loop_
_entity_poly.entity_id
_entity_poly.type
_entity_poly.pdbx_seq_one_letter_code
_entity_poly.pdbx_strand_id
1 'polypeptide(L)'
;MKKNKYLLAVIVLCIINFIIRLPFIHLLPYNDSPVYYDAVLKVLNNHLNPFTFYISYKPPILILFVALLFKLFTPSLMIGSLLVYSCSSLSLLFTYLLGRCLFGEKTGLFATLLLSIFPLFVAQSFFFNDAIVLTFLTLITLYSYVKSNKLSYYISATLLVLTKEPQIFIPISIGFYEIYRLRFLLHTSIKQAIKQGALLWTPICAFLLWMGMNKIIFGFYLDPVNVGLFSIDKNYAELIPYILHFVFLFNGIWLIWPTIIAYVVLFVAHKIHMNKTRDSILFYFLFLFSFYILFYFFTEPVPRYMLPLYPYLFLVGCATINLFFSKMKSLMLLLTICFLYVGVHISHYFYLPMEYWGETDLNLFHVSTLYKKSIRYIRTHYEKPLIVTVPWLYEWDTSAFKNTKSQYNQGMYFWNITNEGKDELGNIIQWAHDRSLSPIIFIDPSYIDGPNDPPILDAYKIKIATLYDDTINHYNYHTLYRIKEAIIQTEQ
;
A
#
# COMPACT_ATOMS: atom_id res chain seq x y z
N MET A 1 20.43 -30.20 13.17
CA MET A 1 19.84 -28.84 13.10
C MET A 1 19.76 -28.27 14.51
N LYS A 2 20.35 -27.10 14.80
CA LYS A 2 20.13 -26.43 16.11
C LYS A 2 18.64 -26.11 16.24
N LYS A 3 18.01 -26.46 17.38
CA LYS A 3 16.62 -26.09 17.66
C LYS A 3 16.46 -24.58 17.51
N ASN A 4 15.50 -24.16 16.69
CA ASN A 4 15.20 -22.75 16.53
C ASN A 4 14.44 -22.26 17.77
N LYS A 5 15.12 -21.54 18.65
CA LYS A 5 14.58 -21.12 19.95
C LYS A 5 13.41 -20.13 19.82
N TYR A 6 13.37 -19.33 18.75
CA TYR A 6 12.42 -18.22 18.62
C TYR A 6 11.33 -18.45 17.56
N LEU A 7 11.40 -19.54 16.79
CA LEU A 7 10.39 -19.82 15.76
C LEU A 7 8.98 -19.91 16.34
N LEU A 8 8.82 -20.58 17.48
CA LEU A 8 7.52 -20.71 18.13
C LEU A 8 6.95 -19.35 18.51
N ALA A 9 7.77 -18.47 19.09
CA ALA A 9 7.35 -17.11 19.45
C ALA A 9 6.90 -16.31 18.21
N VAL A 10 7.60 -16.45 17.08
CA VAL A 10 7.21 -15.79 15.83
C VAL A 10 5.93 -16.39 15.25
N ILE A 11 5.74 -17.71 15.32
CA ILE A 11 4.48 -18.35 14.90
C ILE A 11 3.32 -17.83 15.75
N VAL A 12 3.48 -17.75 17.07
CA VAL A 12 2.47 -17.17 17.98
C VAL A 12 2.20 -15.70 17.61
N LEU A 13 3.24 -14.90 17.34
CA LEU A 13 3.07 -13.52 16.88
C LEU A 13 2.30 -13.44 15.55
N CYS A 14 2.58 -14.31 14.58
CA CYS A 14 1.82 -14.38 13.33
C CYS A 14 0.35 -14.72 13.57
N ILE A 15 0.06 -15.66 14.48
CA ILE A 15 -1.31 -16.04 14.86
C ILE A 15 -2.02 -14.86 15.53
N ILE A 16 -1.37 -14.20 16.50
CA ILE A 16 -1.91 -13.00 17.15
C ILE A 16 -2.20 -11.93 16.10
N ASN A 17 -1.22 -11.63 15.22
CA ASN A 17 -1.36 -10.66 14.13
C ASN A 17 -2.58 -10.98 13.24
N PHE A 18 -2.81 -12.25 12.92
CA PHE A 18 -3.99 -12.65 12.15
C PHE A 18 -5.29 -12.46 12.95
N ILE A 19 -5.34 -12.98 14.19
CA ILE A 19 -6.55 -12.99 15.02
C ILE A 19 -7.01 -11.59 15.38
N ILE A 20 -6.11 -10.67 15.74
CA ILE A 20 -6.49 -9.29 16.12
C ILE A 20 -7.17 -8.52 14.98
N ARG A 21 -7.03 -8.99 13.73
CA ARG A 21 -7.64 -8.37 12.55
C ARG A 21 -9.01 -8.96 12.20
N LEU A 22 -9.36 -10.15 12.72
CA LEU A 22 -10.65 -10.79 12.44
C LEU A 22 -11.87 -9.93 12.81
N PRO A 23 -11.89 -9.19 13.93
CA PRO A 23 -13.00 -8.28 14.22
C PRO A 23 -13.22 -7.18 13.17
N PHE A 24 -12.20 -6.92 12.35
CA PHE A 24 -12.17 -5.87 11.32
C PHE A 24 -12.37 -6.41 9.90
N ILE A 25 -12.71 -7.69 9.74
CA ILE A 25 -12.90 -8.32 8.43
C ILE A 25 -14.03 -7.68 7.59
N HIS A 26 -14.95 -6.99 8.26
CA HIS A 26 -16.07 -6.23 7.67
C HIS A 26 -15.79 -4.72 7.62
N LEU A 27 -14.54 -4.29 7.69
CA LEU A 27 -14.20 -2.90 7.38
C LEU A 27 -14.63 -2.57 5.96
N LEU A 28 -15.17 -1.36 5.79
CA LEU A 28 -15.44 -0.82 4.47
C LEU A 28 -14.10 -0.66 3.73
N PRO A 29 -14.04 -1.00 2.43
CA PRO A 29 -12.87 -0.72 1.62
C PRO A 29 -12.51 0.76 1.70
N TYR A 30 -11.21 1.03 1.70
CA TYR A 30 -10.67 2.37 1.89
C TYR A 30 -9.56 2.68 0.89
N ASN A 31 -9.45 3.94 0.48
CA ASN A 31 -8.57 4.45 -0.57
C ASN A 31 -8.53 3.59 -1.85
N ASP A 32 -7.44 2.86 -2.11
CA ASP A 32 -7.29 2.03 -3.32
C ASP A 32 -8.15 0.76 -3.27
N SER A 33 -8.58 0.29 -2.09
CA SER A 33 -9.27 -1.00 -1.99
C SER A 33 -10.56 -1.13 -2.81
N PRO A 34 -11.46 -0.13 -2.87
CA PRO A 34 -12.58 -0.13 -3.81
C PRO A 34 -12.15 -0.43 -5.25
N VAL A 35 -11.06 0.21 -5.71
CA VAL A 35 -10.50 0.05 -7.06
C VAL A 35 -10.05 -1.39 -7.30
N TYR A 36 -9.37 -1.99 -6.32
CA TYR A 36 -8.98 -3.40 -6.40
C TYR A 36 -10.20 -4.35 -6.43
N TYR A 37 -11.24 -4.09 -5.64
CA TYR A 37 -12.45 -4.91 -5.65
C TYR A 37 -13.24 -4.79 -6.94
N ASP A 38 -13.37 -3.57 -7.47
CA ASP A 38 -14.02 -3.35 -8.76
C ASP A 38 -13.28 -4.06 -9.90
N ALA A 39 -11.95 -3.95 -9.93
CA ALA A 39 -11.11 -4.71 -10.84
C ALA A 39 -11.35 -6.23 -10.72
N VAL A 40 -11.40 -6.77 -9.49
CA VAL A 40 -11.70 -8.19 -9.26
C VAL A 40 -13.03 -8.61 -9.86
N LEU A 41 -14.09 -7.80 -9.67
CA LEU A 41 -15.41 -8.08 -10.22
C LEU A 41 -15.43 -8.02 -11.74
N LYS A 42 -14.73 -7.05 -12.35
CA LYS A 42 -14.60 -6.94 -13.81
C LYS A 42 -13.88 -8.15 -14.41
N VAL A 43 -12.79 -8.64 -13.79
CA VAL A 43 -12.13 -9.89 -14.22
C VAL A 43 -13.07 -11.08 -14.07
N LEU A 44 -13.80 -11.17 -12.95
CA LEU A 44 -14.73 -12.26 -12.69
C LEU A 44 -15.85 -12.30 -13.74
N ASN A 45 -16.46 -11.14 -14.04
CA ASN A 45 -17.52 -10.98 -15.04
C ASN A 45 -16.99 -11.24 -16.46
N ASN A 46 -15.71 -10.95 -16.71
CA ASN A 46 -15.02 -11.28 -17.95
C ASN A 46 -14.47 -12.73 -17.96
N HIS A 47 -15.15 -13.67 -17.29
CA HIS A 47 -14.77 -15.09 -17.25
C HIS A 47 -13.32 -15.39 -16.81
N LEU A 48 -12.79 -14.62 -15.86
CA LEU A 48 -11.39 -14.67 -15.41
C LEU A 48 -10.36 -14.23 -16.46
N ASN A 49 -10.77 -13.51 -17.50
CA ASN A 49 -9.84 -12.87 -18.43
C ASN A 49 -9.42 -11.49 -17.85
N PRO A 50 -8.13 -11.30 -17.49
CA PRO A 50 -7.66 -10.06 -16.87
C PRO A 50 -7.53 -8.90 -17.85
N PHE A 51 -7.63 -9.13 -19.16
CA PHE A 51 -7.57 -8.10 -20.19
C PHE A 51 -8.93 -7.38 -20.29
N THR A 52 -9.19 -6.50 -19.32
CA THR A 52 -10.29 -5.53 -19.35
C THR A 52 -9.71 -4.11 -19.35
N PHE A 53 -10.37 -3.17 -20.02
CA PHE A 53 -9.87 -1.79 -20.19
C PHE A 53 -9.51 -1.13 -18.86
N TYR A 54 -10.36 -1.30 -17.85
CA TYR A 54 -10.15 -0.75 -16.51
C TYR A 54 -8.98 -1.37 -15.74
N ILE A 55 -8.50 -2.56 -16.10
CA ILE A 55 -7.44 -3.28 -15.37
C ILE A 55 -6.14 -3.30 -16.16
N SER A 56 -6.19 -2.84 -17.41
CA SER A 56 -5.03 -2.77 -18.32
C SER A 56 -3.84 -2.02 -17.73
N TYR A 57 -4.07 -1.18 -16.71
CA TYR A 57 -3.06 -0.42 -16.02
C TYR A 57 -2.31 -1.14 -14.88
N LYS A 58 -2.76 -2.32 -14.41
CA LYS A 58 -2.07 -3.08 -13.36
C LYS A 58 -1.73 -4.50 -13.81
N PRO A 59 -0.57 -5.04 -13.38
CA PRO A 59 -0.26 -6.45 -13.55
C PRO A 59 -1.33 -7.35 -12.91
N PRO A 60 -1.67 -8.48 -13.55
CA PRO A 60 -2.99 -9.08 -13.35
C PRO A 60 -3.06 -10.02 -12.15
N ILE A 61 -1.94 -10.49 -11.59
CA ILE A 61 -1.97 -11.73 -10.80
C ILE A 61 -2.72 -11.60 -9.48
N LEU A 62 -2.62 -10.46 -8.80
CA LEU A 62 -3.33 -10.23 -7.55
C LEU A 62 -4.84 -10.18 -7.78
N ILE A 63 -5.27 -9.44 -8.79
CA ILE A 63 -6.67 -9.27 -9.17
C ILE A 63 -7.24 -10.61 -9.66
N LEU A 64 -6.52 -11.30 -10.54
CA LEU A 64 -6.92 -12.60 -11.07
C LEU A 64 -7.03 -13.66 -9.96
N PHE A 65 -6.10 -13.67 -9.02
CA PHE A 65 -6.12 -14.60 -7.89
C PHE A 65 -7.36 -14.37 -7.01
N VAL A 66 -7.68 -13.12 -6.67
CA VAL A 66 -8.87 -12.82 -5.86
C VAL A 66 -10.16 -13.06 -6.66
N ALA A 67 -10.19 -12.79 -7.96
CA ALA A 67 -11.32 -13.14 -8.82
C ALA A 67 -11.58 -14.65 -8.87
N LEU A 68 -10.51 -15.45 -8.92
CA LEU A 68 -10.61 -16.91 -8.80
C LEU A 68 -11.20 -17.31 -7.44
N LEU A 69 -10.76 -16.70 -6.34
CA LEU A 69 -11.34 -16.96 -5.01
C LEU A 69 -12.82 -16.55 -4.94
N PHE A 70 -13.22 -15.44 -5.56
CA PHE A 70 -14.62 -15.03 -5.64
C PHE A 70 -15.46 -16.05 -6.41
N LYS A 71 -14.91 -16.63 -7.49
CA LYS A 71 -15.55 -17.71 -8.25
C LYS A 71 -15.75 -18.97 -7.40
N LEU A 72 -14.82 -19.27 -6.49
CA LEU A 72 -14.85 -20.47 -5.63
C LEU A 72 -15.73 -20.30 -4.38
N PHE A 73 -15.73 -19.12 -3.74
CA PHE A 73 -16.29 -18.90 -2.40
C PHE A 73 -17.44 -17.87 -2.35
N THR A 74 -17.96 -17.44 -3.51
CA THR A 74 -18.86 -16.30 -3.69
C THR A 74 -18.16 -14.95 -3.44
N PRO A 75 -18.42 -13.91 -4.25
CA PRO A 75 -17.86 -12.57 -4.01
C PRO A 75 -18.11 -12.08 -2.59
N SER A 76 -17.03 -11.71 -1.90
CA SER A 76 -17.07 -11.17 -0.53
C SER A 76 -15.84 -10.31 -0.25
N LEU A 77 -16.05 -9.17 0.43
CA LEU A 77 -14.97 -8.32 0.94
C LEU A 77 -14.06 -9.06 1.94
N MET A 78 -14.59 -10.08 2.60
CA MET A 78 -13.82 -10.88 3.55
C MET A 78 -12.64 -11.58 2.88
N ILE A 79 -12.77 -11.99 1.61
CA ILE A 79 -11.73 -12.74 0.90
C ILE A 79 -10.48 -11.87 0.69
N GLY A 80 -10.64 -10.61 0.26
CA GLY A 80 -9.51 -9.69 0.08
C GLY A 80 -8.83 -9.34 1.40
N SER A 81 -9.63 -9.13 2.45
CA SER A 81 -9.12 -8.90 3.81
C SER A 81 -8.34 -10.11 4.35
N LEU A 82 -8.89 -11.33 4.23
CA LEU A 82 -8.23 -12.57 4.68
C LEU A 82 -6.91 -12.83 3.94
N LEU A 83 -6.85 -12.51 2.64
CA LEU A 83 -5.61 -12.57 1.87
C LEU A 83 -4.55 -11.64 2.47
N VAL A 84 -4.89 -10.38 2.72
CA VAL A 84 -3.96 -9.39 3.30
C VAL A 84 -3.56 -9.75 4.73
N TYR A 85 -4.48 -10.28 5.55
CA TYR A 85 -4.18 -10.71 6.92
C TYR A 85 -3.20 -11.90 6.92
N SER A 86 -3.38 -12.82 5.96
CA SER A 86 -2.46 -13.94 5.74
C SER A 86 -1.09 -13.45 5.28
N CYS A 87 -1.04 -12.57 4.28
CA CYS A 87 0.21 -12.01 3.75
C CYS A 87 0.96 -11.16 4.79
N SER A 88 0.27 -10.39 5.64
CA SER A 88 0.93 -9.64 6.72
C SER A 88 1.57 -10.59 7.74
N SER A 89 0.84 -11.63 8.15
CA SER A 89 1.35 -12.64 9.09
C SER A 89 2.54 -13.40 8.50
N LEU A 90 2.46 -13.80 7.22
CA LEU A 90 3.56 -14.43 6.52
C LEU A 90 4.75 -13.48 6.33
N SER A 91 4.52 -12.18 6.12
CA SER A 91 5.60 -11.18 6.07
C SER A 91 6.40 -11.14 7.38
N LEU A 92 5.74 -11.24 8.53
CA LEU A 92 6.43 -11.36 9.83
C LEU A 92 7.29 -12.63 9.89
N LEU A 93 6.73 -13.78 9.49
CA LEU A 93 7.46 -15.03 9.45
C LEU A 93 8.69 -14.97 8.53
N PHE A 94 8.53 -14.44 7.31
CA PHE A 94 9.64 -14.38 6.35
C PHE A 94 10.65 -13.29 6.70
N THR A 95 10.26 -12.21 7.38
CA THR A 95 11.20 -11.25 7.98
C THR A 95 12.10 -11.94 9.00
N TYR A 96 11.50 -12.75 9.89
CA TYR A 96 12.24 -13.55 10.85
C TYR A 96 13.17 -14.57 10.17
N LEU A 97 12.64 -15.34 9.23
CA LEU A 97 13.40 -16.39 8.55
C LEU A 97 14.58 -15.81 7.76
N LEU A 98 14.36 -14.70 7.06
CA LEU A 98 15.39 -13.98 6.34
C LEU A 98 16.44 -13.44 7.32
N GLY A 99 16.02 -12.68 8.34
CA GLY A 99 16.94 -12.15 9.35
C GLY A 99 17.76 -13.20 10.08
N ARG A 100 17.15 -14.34 10.40
CA ARG A 100 17.85 -15.49 10.97
C ARG A 100 18.96 -16.00 10.07
N CYS A 101 18.71 -16.09 8.77
CA CYS A 101 19.70 -16.59 7.82
C CYS A 101 20.88 -15.64 7.66
N LEU A 102 20.64 -14.34 7.83
CA LEU A 102 21.63 -13.31 7.55
C LEU A 102 22.38 -12.90 8.79
N PHE A 103 21.66 -12.47 9.81
CA PHE A 103 22.21 -11.78 10.98
C PHE A 103 22.08 -12.60 12.26
N GLY A 104 21.32 -13.70 12.21
CA GLY A 104 21.11 -14.63 13.33
C GLY A 104 19.72 -14.48 13.95
N GLU A 105 19.36 -15.43 14.81
CA GLU A 105 17.98 -15.57 15.30
C GLU A 105 17.47 -14.34 16.07
N LYS A 106 18.34 -13.69 16.86
CA LYS A 106 17.97 -12.50 17.66
C LYS A 106 17.61 -11.32 16.75
N THR A 107 18.45 -11.03 15.76
CA THR A 107 18.20 -9.94 14.80
C THR A 107 16.91 -10.18 14.02
N GLY A 108 16.68 -11.42 13.56
CA GLY A 108 15.42 -11.78 12.91
C GLY A 108 14.22 -11.55 13.81
N LEU A 109 14.29 -11.94 15.09
CA LEU A 109 13.20 -11.74 16.05
C LEU A 109 12.90 -10.26 16.27
N PHE A 110 13.92 -9.45 16.58
CA PHE A 110 13.73 -8.02 16.86
C PHE A 110 13.20 -7.27 15.64
N ALA A 111 13.73 -7.52 14.43
CA ALA A 111 13.22 -6.90 13.22
C ALA A 111 11.75 -7.28 12.94
N THR A 112 11.35 -8.51 13.26
CA THR A 112 9.97 -8.96 13.13
C THR A 112 9.05 -8.27 14.13
N LEU A 113 9.51 -8.10 15.39
CA LEU A 113 8.77 -7.35 16.40
C LEU A 113 8.58 -5.89 15.98
N LEU A 114 9.65 -5.22 15.51
CA LEU A 114 9.57 -3.85 14.99
C LEU A 114 8.61 -3.73 13.81
N LEU A 115 8.62 -4.68 12.86
CA LEU A 115 7.69 -4.69 11.75
C LEU A 115 6.23 -4.89 12.20
N SER A 116 5.99 -5.77 13.18
CA SER A 116 4.64 -6.12 13.66
C SER A 116 3.88 -4.97 14.31
N ILE A 117 4.61 -3.94 14.76
CA ILE A 117 4.07 -2.76 15.44
C ILE A 117 4.31 -1.48 14.65
N PHE A 118 4.91 -1.58 13.46
CA PHE A 118 5.19 -0.42 12.64
C PHE A 118 3.86 0.17 12.12
N PRO A 119 3.51 1.44 12.42
CA PRO A 119 2.18 1.98 12.17
C PRO A 119 1.70 1.79 10.73
N LEU A 120 2.53 2.10 9.75
CA LEU A 120 2.19 1.95 8.34
C LEU A 120 1.98 0.48 7.93
N PHE A 121 2.78 -0.46 8.47
CA PHE A 121 2.57 -1.90 8.21
C PHE A 121 1.24 -2.37 8.81
N VAL A 122 0.92 -1.91 10.03
CA VAL A 122 -0.34 -2.23 10.71
C VAL A 122 -1.52 -1.63 9.95
N ALA A 123 -1.50 -0.34 9.62
CA ALA A 123 -2.56 0.35 8.89
C ALA A 123 -2.88 -0.33 7.55
N GLN A 124 -1.86 -0.59 6.74
CA GLN A 124 -2.01 -1.17 5.40
C GLN A 124 -2.45 -2.64 5.43
N SER A 125 -2.29 -3.33 6.57
CA SER A 125 -2.71 -4.71 6.72
C SER A 125 -4.19 -4.91 7.03
N PHE A 126 -4.99 -3.85 7.11
CA PHE A 126 -6.44 -3.93 7.30
C PHE A 126 -7.23 -3.96 5.98
N PHE A 127 -6.62 -3.54 4.88
CA PHE A 127 -7.31 -3.26 3.62
C PHE A 127 -6.77 -4.09 2.47
N PHE A 128 -7.65 -4.46 1.54
CA PHE A 128 -7.25 -5.18 0.33
C PHE A 128 -6.53 -4.24 -0.63
N ASN A 129 -5.20 -4.23 -0.58
CA ASN A 129 -4.33 -3.51 -1.49
C ASN A 129 -3.06 -4.33 -1.78
N ASP A 130 -2.19 -3.81 -2.64
CA ASP A 130 -0.99 -4.52 -3.06
C ASP A 130 0.18 -4.43 -2.06
N ALA A 131 0.26 -3.38 -1.23
CA ALA A 131 1.46 -3.09 -0.44
C ALA A 131 1.91 -4.24 0.48
N ILE A 132 0.96 -4.88 1.17
CA ILE A 132 1.25 -6.01 2.07
C ILE A 132 1.56 -7.29 1.30
N VAL A 133 0.84 -7.55 0.20
CA VAL A 133 1.09 -8.70 -0.66
C VAL A 133 2.47 -8.60 -1.30
N LEU A 134 2.85 -7.40 -1.75
CA LEU A 134 4.17 -7.11 -2.31
C LEU A 134 5.28 -7.25 -1.29
N THR A 135 5.04 -6.80 -0.06
CA THR A 135 6.01 -6.99 1.04
C THR A 135 6.26 -8.46 1.30
N PHE A 136 5.19 -9.27 1.37
CA PHE A 136 5.29 -10.72 1.49
C PHE A 136 6.05 -11.34 0.32
N LEU A 137 5.65 -11.04 -0.93
CA LEU A 137 6.25 -11.60 -2.14
C LEU A 137 7.73 -11.23 -2.30
N THR A 138 8.11 -10.00 -1.93
CA THR A 138 9.51 -9.56 -1.88
C THR A 138 10.30 -10.35 -0.85
N LEU A 139 9.76 -10.54 0.36
CA LEU A 139 10.43 -11.28 1.44
C LEU A 139 10.65 -12.76 1.09
N ILE A 140 9.64 -13.45 0.56
CA ILE A 140 9.81 -14.84 0.14
C ILE A 140 10.76 -14.97 -1.07
N THR A 141 10.75 -14.00 -2.00
CA THR A 141 11.68 -13.98 -3.13
C THR A 141 13.13 -13.88 -2.67
N LEU A 142 13.43 -12.94 -1.77
CA LEU A 142 14.79 -12.81 -1.25
C LEU A 142 15.18 -13.98 -0.35
N TYR A 143 14.26 -14.46 0.49
CA TYR A 143 14.51 -15.66 1.30
C TYR A 143 14.84 -16.88 0.43
N SER A 144 14.09 -17.11 -0.64
CA SER A 144 14.30 -18.23 -1.55
C SER A 144 15.60 -18.10 -2.35
N TYR A 145 15.96 -16.89 -2.79
CA TYR A 145 17.27 -16.62 -3.37
C TYR A 145 18.40 -16.92 -2.38
N VAL A 146 18.33 -16.40 -1.15
CA VAL A 146 19.32 -16.64 -0.09
C VAL A 146 19.46 -18.12 0.26
N LYS A 147 18.35 -18.85 0.26
CA LYS A 147 18.33 -20.30 0.47
C LYS A 147 18.71 -21.12 -0.75
N SER A 148 19.01 -20.49 -1.88
CA SER A 148 19.27 -21.16 -3.16
C SER A 148 18.12 -22.08 -3.60
N ASN A 149 16.89 -21.82 -3.17
CA ASN A 149 15.70 -22.53 -3.61
C ASN A 149 15.20 -21.90 -4.91
N LYS A 150 15.72 -22.38 -6.04
CA LYS A 150 15.45 -21.85 -7.38
C LYS A 150 13.96 -21.88 -7.73
N LEU A 151 13.28 -23.00 -7.46
CA LEU A 151 11.86 -23.14 -7.80
C LEU A 151 11.02 -22.09 -7.07
N SER A 152 11.20 -21.97 -5.75
CA SER A 152 10.47 -20.99 -4.97
C SER A 152 10.82 -19.56 -5.40
N TYR A 153 12.09 -19.27 -5.71
CA TYR A 153 12.51 -17.98 -6.25
C TYR A 153 11.76 -17.64 -7.55
N TYR A 154 11.77 -18.54 -8.53
CA TYR A 154 11.15 -18.27 -9.83
C TYR A 154 9.64 -18.09 -9.72
N ILE A 155 8.96 -18.90 -8.90
CA ILE A 155 7.53 -18.74 -8.64
C ILE A 155 7.29 -17.39 -7.98
N SER A 156 7.93 -17.09 -6.86
CA SER A 156 7.63 -15.88 -6.11
C SER A 156 8.03 -14.60 -6.83
N ALA A 157 9.17 -14.59 -7.52
CA ALA A 157 9.60 -13.44 -8.30
C ALA A 157 8.66 -13.18 -9.49
N THR A 158 8.13 -14.25 -10.11
CA THR A 158 7.15 -14.12 -11.21
C THR A 158 5.84 -13.54 -10.68
N LEU A 159 5.32 -14.06 -9.56
CA LEU A 159 4.14 -13.50 -8.90
C LEU A 159 4.37 -12.04 -8.49
N LEU A 160 5.57 -11.71 -8.00
CA LEU A 160 5.94 -10.38 -7.57
C LEU A 160 5.88 -9.36 -8.71
N VAL A 161 6.54 -9.64 -9.85
CA VAL A 161 6.52 -8.72 -11.01
C VAL A 161 5.14 -8.66 -11.69
N LEU A 162 4.34 -9.72 -11.59
CA LEU A 162 2.97 -9.74 -12.08
C LEU A 162 1.95 -9.17 -11.09
N THR A 163 2.38 -8.68 -9.92
CA THR A 163 1.52 -7.98 -8.95
C THR A 163 1.61 -6.46 -9.10
N LYS A 164 2.82 -5.94 -9.33
CA LYS A 164 3.05 -4.49 -9.51
C LYS A 164 4.33 -4.23 -10.31
N GLU A 165 4.28 -3.27 -11.21
CA GLU A 165 5.30 -2.93 -12.21
C GLU A 165 6.65 -2.57 -11.60
N PRO A 166 6.74 -1.65 -10.61
CA PRO A 166 8.01 -1.35 -9.92
C PRO A 166 8.74 -2.58 -9.36
N GLN A 167 8.07 -3.70 -9.16
CA GLN A 167 8.70 -4.86 -8.55
C GLN A 167 9.63 -5.63 -9.50
N ILE A 168 9.68 -5.29 -10.80
CA ILE A 168 10.73 -5.77 -11.71
C ILE A 168 12.13 -5.44 -11.20
N PHE A 169 12.27 -4.37 -10.41
CA PHE A 169 13.56 -3.98 -9.86
C PHE A 169 14.12 -5.03 -8.90
N ILE A 170 13.29 -5.85 -8.25
CA ILE A 170 13.75 -6.90 -7.35
C ILE A 170 14.59 -7.97 -8.08
N PRO A 171 14.08 -8.69 -9.10
CA PRO A 171 14.90 -9.63 -9.86
C PRO A 171 16.07 -8.94 -10.59
N ILE A 172 15.90 -7.68 -11.06
CA ILE A 172 16.99 -6.90 -11.66
C ILE A 172 18.16 -6.77 -10.67
N SER A 173 17.88 -6.31 -9.45
CA SER A 173 18.83 -6.18 -8.35
C SER A 173 19.55 -7.51 -8.08
N ILE A 174 18.77 -8.59 -8.01
CA ILE A 174 19.25 -9.95 -7.76
C ILE A 174 20.24 -10.42 -8.81
N GLY A 175 19.91 -10.26 -10.08
CA GLY A 175 20.81 -10.66 -11.18
C GLY A 175 22.07 -9.80 -11.27
N PHE A 176 21.98 -8.48 -11.06
CA PHE A 176 23.17 -7.61 -11.05
C PHE A 176 24.13 -7.94 -9.93
N TYR A 177 23.62 -8.17 -8.72
CA TYR A 177 24.47 -8.64 -7.64
C TYR A 177 25.08 -10.00 -7.94
N GLU A 178 24.33 -10.94 -8.52
CA GLU A 178 24.86 -12.26 -8.84
C GLU A 178 26.03 -12.15 -9.83
N ILE A 179 25.92 -11.27 -10.82
CA ILE A 179 27.01 -10.93 -11.73
C ILE A 179 28.19 -10.35 -10.96
N TYR A 180 27.95 -9.35 -10.10
CA TYR A 180 29.00 -8.73 -9.29
C TYR A 180 29.74 -9.77 -8.42
N ARG A 181 28.98 -10.60 -7.69
CA ARG A 181 29.49 -11.66 -6.83
C ARG A 181 30.33 -12.66 -7.61
N LEU A 182 29.79 -13.19 -8.70
CA LEU A 182 30.46 -14.19 -9.51
C LEU A 182 31.72 -13.60 -10.16
N ARG A 183 31.66 -12.37 -10.67
CA ARG A 183 32.78 -11.75 -11.37
C ARG A 183 33.88 -11.27 -10.44
N PHE A 184 33.53 -10.50 -9.42
CA PHE A 184 34.50 -9.76 -8.61
C PHE A 184 34.87 -10.47 -7.31
N LEU A 185 33.93 -11.20 -6.68
CA LEU A 185 34.20 -11.90 -5.42
C LEU A 185 34.67 -13.34 -5.62
N LEU A 186 34.19 -13.99 -6.67
CA LEU A 186 34.51 -15.40 -6.98
C LEU A 186 35.38 -15.56 -8.23
N HIS A 187 35.82 -14.46 -8.84
CA HIS A 187 36.72 -14.43 -10.00
C HIS A 187 36.31 -15.35 -11.16
N THR A 188 35.02 -15.59 -11.34
CA THR A 188 34.51 -16.39 -12.47
C THR A 188 34.59 -15.61 -13.79
N SER A 189 34.45 -16.33 -14.91
CA SER A 189 34.40 -15.71 -16.23
C SER A 189 33.17 -14.80 -16.37
N ILE A 190 33.34 -13.65 -17.01
CA ILE A 190 32.23 -12.69 -17.21
C ILE A 190 31.05 -13.31 -17.96
N LYS A 191 31.32 -14.21 -18.93
CA LYS A 191 30.28 -14.95 -19.66
C LYS A 191 29.43 -15.81 -18.74
N GLN A 192 30.06 -16.53 -17.81
CA GLN A 192 29.34 -17.35 -16.84
C GLN A 192 28.58 -16.50 -15.83
N ALA A 193 29.18 -15.40 -15.35
CA ALA A 193 28.54 -14.45 -14.45
C ALA A 193 27.26 -13.85 -15.10
N ILE A 194 27.37 -13.33 -16.33
CA ILE A 194 26.24 -12.80 -17.10
C ILE A 194 25.17 -13.88 -17.32
N LYS A 195 25.56 -15.10 -17.70
CA LYS A 195 24.61 -16.20 -17.89
C LYS A 195 23.81 -16.48 -16.60
N GLN A 196 24.45 -16.54 -15.45
CA GLN A 196 23.77 -16.79 -14.17
C GLN A 196 22.90 -15.61 -13.73
N GLY A 197 23.37 -14.37 -13.92
CA GLY A 197 22.57 -13.17 -13.65
C GLY A 197 21.33 -13.09 -14.54
N ALA A 198 21.47 -13.33 -15.84
CA ALA A 198 20.37 -13.35 -16.80
C ALA A 198 19.34 -14.43 -16.49
N LEU A 199 19.78 -15.61 -15.99
CA LEU A 199 18.86 -16.65 -15.51
C LEU A 199 18.01 -16.20 -14.32
N LEU A 200 18.46 -15.23 -13.52
CA LEU A 200 17.67 -14.69 -12.41
C LEU A 200 16.68 -13.61 -12.87
N TRP A 201 16.85 -13.06 -14.08
CA TRP A 201 15.94 -12.10 -14.70
C TRP A 201 14.77 -12.74 -15.45
N THR A 202 14.73 -14.07 -15.59
CA THR A 202 13.64 -14.76 -16.31
C THR A 202 12.23 -14.45 -15.80
N PRO A 203 11.96 -14.14 -14.51
CA PRO A 203 10.64 -13.68 -14.08
C PRO A 203 10.15 -12.44 -14.82
N ILE A 204 11.07 -11.55 -15.24
CA ILE A 204 10.75 -10.32 -15.98
C ILE A 204 10.14 -10.66 -17.35
N CYS A 205 10.48 -11.80 -17.94
CA CYS A 205 9.87 -12.23 -19.20
C CYS A 205 8.35 -12.39 -19.07
N ALA A 206 7.85 -12.86 -17.92
CA ALA A 206 6.40 -12.97 -17.69
C ALA A 206 5.73 -11.59 -17.68
N PHE A 207 6.37 -10.60 -17.06
CA PHE A 207 5.91 -9.22 -17.07
C PHE A 207 5.93 -8.61 -18.48
N LEU A 208 7.01 -8.81 -19.24
CA LEU A 208 7.11 -8.34 -20.63
C LEU A 208 6.08 -9.01 -21.55
N LEU A 209 5.78 -10.29 -21.34
CA LEU A 209 4.73 -10.99 -22.06
C LEU A 209 3.35 -10.37 -21.77
N TRP A 210 3.05 -10.06 -20.51
CA TRP A 210 1.82 -9.35 -20.15
C TRP A 210 1.74 -7.96 -20.81
N MET A 211 2.81 -7.16 -20.76
CA MET A 211 2.86 -5.86 -21.44
C MET A 211 2.69 -5.99 -22.96
N GLY A 212 3.28 -7.02 -23.56
CA GLY A 212 3.10 -7.32 -24.98
C GLY A 212 1.65 -7.63 -25.32
N MET A 213 0.94 -8.37 -24.48
CA MET A 213 -0.49 -8.63 -24.64
C MET A 213 -1.33 -7.37 -24.48
N ASN A 214 -1.02 -6.51 -23.52
CA ASN A 214 -1.66 -5.20 -23.42
C ASN A 214 -1.50 -4.39 -24.71
N LYS A 215 -0.30 -4.40 -25.30
CA LYS A 215 -0.04 -3.68 -26.56
C LYS A 215 -0.89 -4.20 -27.71
N ILE A 216 -1.07 -5.52 -27.80
CA ILE A 216 -1.90 -6.14 -28.86
C ILE A 216 -3.39 -5.85 -28.63
N ILE A 217 -3.86 -5.93 -27.39
CA ILE A 217 -5.30 -5.86 -27.07
C ILE A 217 -5.79 -4.41 -26.97
N PHE A 218 -5.02 -3.54 -26.32
CA PHE A 218 -5.42 -2.16 -26.00
C PHE A 218 -4.65 -1.10 -26.80
N GLY A 219 -3.60 -1.48 -27.53
CA GLY A 219 -2.79 -0.54 -28.30
C GLY A 219 -1.69 0.18 -27.50
N PHE A 220 -1.54 -0.09 -26.20
CA PHE A 220 -0.52 0.48 -25.33
C PHE A 220 0.12 -0.59 -24.43
N TYR A 221 1.39 -0.40 -24.04
CA TYR A 221 2.09 -1.35 -23.15
C TYR A 221 1.66 -1.22 -21.68
N LEU A 222 1.49 0.04 -21.25
CA LEU A 222 0.97 0.46 -19.96
C LEU A 222 -0.12 1.50 -20.23
N ASP A 223 -1.10 1.59 -19.36
CA ASP A 223 -2.20 2.54 -19.48
C ASP A 223 -1.66 3.99 -19.58
N PRO A 224 -2.07 4.76 -20.60
CA PRO A 224 -1.65 6.15 -20.79
C PRO A 224 -1.87 7.03 -19.55
N VAL A 225 -2.90 6.78 -18.74
CA VAL A 225 -3.17 7.53 -17.50
C VAL A 225 -2.01 7.36 -16.52
N ASN A 226 -1.49 6.15 -16.38
CA ASN A 226 -0.36 5.87 -15.51
C ASN A 226 0.96 6.35 -16.10
N VAL A 227 1.12 6.31 -17.42
CA VAL A 227 2.31 6.88 -18.08
C VAL A 227 2.36 8.40 -17.87
N GLY A 228 1.21 9.06 -17.83
CA GLY A 228 1.09 10.48 -17.49
C GLY A 228 1.58 10.82 -16.07
N LEU A 229 1.60 9.87 -15.14
CA LEU A 229 2.18 10.06 -13.80
C LEU A 229 3.70 10.24 -13.84
N PHE A 230 4.35 9.74 -14.90
CA PHE A 230 5.78 9.91 -15.20
C PHE A 230 6.01 11.23 -15.96
N SER A 231 5.56 12.35 -15.41
CA SER A 231 5.87 13.67 -15.96
C SER A 231 7.29 14.09 -15.58
N ILE A 232 8.11 14.42 -16.58
CA ILE A 232 9.48 14.94 -16.40
C ILE A 232 9.43 16.42 -15.96
N ASP A 233 8.29 17.08 -16.14
CA ASP A 233 8.06 18.52 -15.90
C ASP A 233 7.91 18.90 -14.42
N LYS A 234 8.25 18.01 -13.48
CA LYS A 234 8.17 18.29 -12.05
C LYS A 234 9.28 19.26 -11.64
N ASN A 235 8.94 20.19 -10.74
CA ASN A 235 9.94 21.03 -10.08
C ASN A 235 10.76 20.17 -9.10
N TYR A 236 11.86 19.60 -9.57
CA TYR A 236 12.73 18.74 -8.75
C TYR A 236 13.26 19.44 -7.49
N ALA A 237 13.40 20.77 -7.51
CA ALA A 237 13.84 21.53 -6.34
C ALA A 237 12.83 21.46 -5.18
N GLU A 238 11.53 21.36 -5.47
CA GLU A 238 10.46 21.17 -4.48
C GLU A 238 10.28 19.70 -4.11
N LEU A 239 10.47 18.80 -5.09
CA LEU A 239 10.30 17.36 -4.88
C LEU A 239 11.42 16.76 -4.01
N ILE A 240 12.65 17.25 -4.11
CA ILE A 240 13.78 16.71 -3.34
C ILE A 240 13.56 16.84 -1.82
N PRO A 241 13.27 18.02 -1.24
CA PRO A 241 12.97 18.14 0.19
C PRO A 241 11.81 17.25 0.61
N TYR A 242 10.79 17.13 -0.24
CA TYR A 242 9.66 16.26 0.01
C TYR A 242 10.09 14.78 0.08
N ILE A 243 10.83 14.27 -0.93
CA ILE A 243 11.34 12.89 -0.94
C ILE A 243 12.29 12.66 0.24
N LEU A 244 13.15 13.61 0.58
CA LEU A 244 14.06 13.49 1.72
C LEU A 244 13.29 13.42 3.03
N HIS A 245 12.32 14.33 3.22
CA HIS A 245 11.42 14.27 4.37
C HIS A 245 10.72 12.91 4.44
N PHE A 246 10.23 12.42 3.31
CA PHE A 246 9.49 11.18 3.21
C PHE A 246 10.34 9.92 3.49
N VAL A 247 11.55 9.87 2.94
CA VAL A 247 12.44 8.72 3.06
C VAL A 247 13.17 8.70 4.41
N PHE A 248 13.54 9.88 4.91
CA PHE A 248 14.39 10.00 6.10
C PHE A 248 13.62 10.33 7.37
N LEU A 249 12.57 11.15 7.32
CA LEU A 249 11.91 11.70 8.51
C LEU A 249 10.53 11.08 8.75
N PHE A 250 9.82 10.75 7.68
CA PHE A 250 8.45 10.25 7.74
C PHE A 250 8.38 8.83 8.35
N ASN A 251 7.22 8.49 8.92
CA ASN A 251 6.93 7.25 9.65
C ASN A 251 7.92 6.87 10.78
N GLY A 252 8.70 7.80 11.33
CA GLY A 252 9.61 7.51 12.45
C GLY A 252 10.87 6.70 12.07
N ILE A 253 11.17 6.58 10.78
CA ILE A 253 12.32 5.80 10.28
C ILE A 253 13.66 6.49 10.57
N TRP A 254 13.64 7.80 10.85
CA TRP A 254 14.82 8.59 11.23
C TRP A 254 15.62 7.97 12.38
N LEU A 255 14.98 7.21 13.27
CA LEU A 255 15.65 6.49 14.37
C LEU A 255 16.54 5.33 13.88
N ILE A 256 16.26 4.79 12.69
CA ILE A 256 16.97 3.64 12.11
C ILE A 256 18.10 4.10 11.21
N TRP A 257 17.98 5.26 10.56
CA TRP A 257 19.00 5.79 9.65
C TRP A 257 20.41 5.88 10.26
N PRO A 258 20.62 6.38 11.49
CA PRO A 258 21.92 6.36 12.14
C PRO A 258 22.51 4.95 12.25
N THR A 259 21.68 3.94 12.51
CA THR A 259 22.12 2.55 12.61
C THR A 259 22.46 1.96 11.23
N ILE A 260 21.82 2.41 10.16
CA ILE A 260 22.17 2.01 8.79
C ILE A 260 23.49 2.67 8.38
N ILE A 261 23.63 3.97 8.62
CA ILE A 261 24.86 4.72 8.34
C ILE A 261 26.03 4.09 9.11
N ALA A 262 25.85 3.80 10.39
CA ALA A 262 26.86 3.13 11.20
C ALA A 262 27.22 1.74 10.64
N TYR A 263 26.26 0.98 10.13
CA TYR A 263 26.54 -0.30 9.46
C TYR A 263 27.40 -0.11 8.22
N VAL A 264 27.02 0.84 7.34
CA VAL A 264 27.74 1.15 6.11
C VAL A 264 29.16 1.60 6.42
N VAL A 265 29.35 2.46 7.42
CA VAL A 265 30.67 2.90 7.87
C VAL A 265 31.50 1.73 8.37
N LEU A 266 30.94 0.86 9.22
CA LEU A 266 31.65 -0.33 9.71
C LEU A 266 32.01 -1.31 8.58
N PHE A 267 31.12 -1.44 7.60
CA PHE A 267 31.30 -2.27 6.42
C PHE A 267 32.44 -1.73 5.55
N VAL A 268 32.42 -0.44 5.21
CA VAL A 268 33.48 0.24 4.42
C VAL A 268 34.81 0.25 5.18
N ALA A 269 34.78 0.39 6.51
CA ALA A 269 35.97 0.32 7.36
C ALA A 269 36.53 -1.11 7.53
N HIS A 270 35.99 -2.12 6.83
CA HIS A 270 36.41 -3.53 6.87
C HIS A 270 36.39 -4.16 8.27
N LYS A 271 35.71 -3.54 9.25
CA LYS A 271 35.65 -4.04 10.63
C LYS A 271 34.64 -5.19 10.81
N ILE A 272 33.82 -5.45 9.79
CA ILE A 272 32.89 -6.58 9.76
C ILE A 272 33.49 -7.61 8.80
N HIS A 273 33.86 -8.78 9.31
CA HIS A 273 34.32 -9.89 8.46
C HIS A 273 33.20 -10.27 7.49
N MET A 274 33.52 -10.15 6.20
CA MET A 274 32.62 -10.42 5.10
C MET A 274 32.23 -11.89 5.09
N ASN A 275 30.93 -12.15 5.16
CA ASN A 275 30.38 -13.48 4.94
C ASN A 275 29.53 -13.40 3.67
N LYS A 276 29.83 -14.30 2.73
CA LYS A 276 29.21 -14.46 1.40
C LYS A 276 27.70 -14.15 1.36
N THR A 277 26.94 -14.50 2.39
CA THR A 277 25.48 -14.31 2.45
C THR A 277 25.06 -12.91 2.93
N ARG A 278 25.84 -12.25 3.80
CA ARG A 278 25.51 -10.94 4.39
C ARG A 278 25.75 -9.79 3.41
N ASP A 279 26.85 -9.83 2.67
CA ASP A 279 27.25 -8.75 1.75
C ASP A 279 26.28 -8.62 0.57
N SER A 280 25.68 -9.75 0.18
CA SER A 280 24.63 -9.83 -0.83
C SER A 280 23.49 -8.87 -0.57
N ILE A 281 23.07 -8.78 0.67
CA ILE A 281 21.83 -8.08 1.02
C ILE A 281 22.06 -6.64 1.36
N LEU A 282 23.26 -6.25 1.79
CA LEU A 282 23.58 -4.83 1.83
C LEU A 282 23.62 -4.25 0.41
N PHE A 283 24.24 -4.96 -0.54
CA PHE A 283 24.22 -4.57 -1.94
C PHE A 283 22.79 -4.52 -2.49
N TYR A 284 21.96 -5.55 -2.20
CA TYR A 284 20.54 -5.52 -2.58
C TYR A 284 19.79 -4.36 -1.99
N PHE A 285 19.98 -4.12 -0.69
CA PHE A 285 19.31 -3.02 -0.02
C PHE A 285 19.70 -1.69 -0.62
N LEU A 286 21.00 -1.42 -0.83
CA LEU A 286 21.48 -0.16 -1.40
C LEU A 286 21.00 0.04 -2.84
N PHE A 287 21.07 -1.01 -3.66
CA PHE A 287 20.60 -0.96 -5.03
C PHE A 287 19.08 -0.71 -5.03
N LEU A 288 18.31 -1.56 -4.36
CA LEU A 288 16.85 -1.46 -4.29
C LEU A 288 16.38 -0.13 -3.70
N PHE A 289 17.01 0.34 -2.62
CA PHE A 289 16.72 1.64 -2.02
C PHE A 289 16.97 2.78 -3.00
N SER A 290 18.07 2.75 -3.74
CA SER A 290 18.33 3.70 -4.83
C SER A 290 17.23 3.67 -5.89
N PHE A 291 16.73 2.48 -6.25
CA PHE A 291 15.61 2.37 -7.20
C PHE A 291 14.32 2.94 -6.67
N TYR A 292 13.98 2.71 -5.40
CA TYR A 292 12.75 3.28 -4.83
C TYR A 292 12.84 4.80 -4.71
N ILE A 293 14.02 5.35 -4.42
CA ILE A 293 14.26 6.80 -4.50
C ILE A 293 14.01 7.29 -5.93
N LEU A 294 14.62 6.65 -6.93
CA LEU A 294 14.41 7.00 -8.34
C LEU A 294 12.94 6.88 -8.73
N PHE A 295 12.25 5.82 -8.30
CA PHE A 295 10.84 5.61 -8.54
C PHE A 295 9.98 6.76 -7.98
N TYR A 296 10.33 7.31 -6.82
CA TYR A 296 9.65 8.48 -6.26
C TYR A 296 9.91 9.79 -7.00
N PHE A 297 11.03 9.91 -7.71
CA PHE A 297 11.19 11.04 -8.64
C PHE A 297 10.19 10.98 -9.78
N PHE A 298 9.82 9.77 -10.20
CA PHE A 298 8.93 9.56 -11.34
C PHE A 298 7.46 9.39 -10.98
N THR A 299 7.12 9.14 -9.72
CA THR A 299 5.75 8.82 -9.30
C THR A 299 5.29 9.67 -8.13
N GLU A 300 4.00 9.58 -7.81
CA GLU A 300 3.49 10.21 -6.60
C GLU A 300 4.03 9.48 -5.35
N PRO A 301 4.58 10.22 -4.38
CA PRO A 301 5.17 9.62 -3.21
C PRO A 301 4.13 9.13 -2.20
N VAL A 302 3.70 7.89 -2.39
CA VAL A 302 2.75 7.23 -1.50
C VAL A 302 3.48 6.34 -0.47
N PRO A 303 3.22 6.49 0.85
CA PRO A 303 4.06 5.86 1.90
C PRO A 303 4.10 4.35 1.82
N ARG A 304 2.97 3.74 1.46
CA ARG A 304 2.85 2.28 1.33
C ARG A 304 3.72 1.69 0.22
N TYR A 305 4.27 2.50 -0.70
CA TYR A 305 5.19 1.98 -1.72
C TYR A 305 6.57 1.62 -1.14
N MET A 306 6.98 2.20 -0.02
CA MET A 306 8.20 1.80 0.70
C MET A 306 8.03 0.51 1.53
N LEU A 307 6.82 -0.01 1.66
CA LEU A 307 6.50 -1.10 2.59
C LEU A 307 7.36 -2.37 2.36
N PRO A 308 7.66 -2.77 1.12
CA PRO A 308 8.59 -3.88 0.84
C PRO A 308 10.02 -3.66 1.34
N LEU A 309 10.44 -2.41 1.64
CA LEU A 309 11.78 -2.06 2.11
C LEU A 309 11.93 -2.06 3.64
N TYR A 310 10.85 -1.80 4.38
CA TYR A 310 10.92 -1.73 5.85
C TYR A 310 11.46 -2.98 6.55
N PRO A 311 11.09 -4.20 6.13
CA PRO A 311 11.70 -5.40 6.72
C PRO A 311 13.23 -5.38 6.65
N TYR A 312 13.81 -4.87 5.55
CA TYR A 312 15.25 -4.76 5.38
C TYR A 312 15.87 -3.68 6.25
N LEU A 313 15.23 -2.51 6.31
CA LEU A 313 15.65 -1.42 7.20
C LEU A 313 15.72 -1.90 8.65
N PHE A 314 14.68 -2.59 9.13
CA PHE A 314 14.67 -3.16 10.49
C PHE A 314 15.73 -4.26 10.68
N LEU A 315 15.95 -5.11 9.68
CA LEU A 315 16.97 -6.16 9.73
C LEU A 315 18.38 -5.58 9.83
N VAL A 316 18.73 -4.60 8.98
CA VAL A 316 20.03 -3.93 9.01
C VAL A 316 20.20 -3.18 10.32
N GLY A 317 19.22 -2.38 10.74
CA GLY A 317 19.30 -1.63 12.00
C GLY A 317 19.47 -2.54 13.22
N CYS A 318 18.68 -3.60 13.32
CA CYS A 318 18.83 -4.60 14.39
C CYS A 318 20.16 -5.36 14.31
N ALA A 319 20.70 -5.61 13.11
CA ALA A 319 22.01 -6.22 12.94
C ALA A 319 23.10 -5.30 13.48
N THR A 320 23.07 -4.01 13.12
CA THR A 320 24.01 -3.00 13.61
C THR A 320 23.98 -2.90 15.12
N ILE A 321 22.78 -2.77 15.69
CA ILE A 321 22.59 -2.69 17.15
C ILE A 321 23.18 -3.94 17.82
N ASN A 322 22.90 -5.14 17.29
CA ASN A 322 23.44 -6.37 17.84
C ASN A 322 24.98 -6.47 17.73
N LEU A 323 25.59 -5.88 16.69
CA LEU A 323 27.05 -5.79 16.56
C LEU A 323 27.66 -4.87 17.62
N PHE A 324 27.16 -3.64 17.78
CA PHE A 324 27.68 -2.67 18.73
C PHE A 324 27.40 -3.03 20.19
N PHE A 325 26.18 -3.49 20.48
CA PHE A 325 25.67 -3.62 21.84
C PHE A 325 25.63 -5.05 22.37
N SER A 326 26.34 -5.98 21.73
CA SER A 326 26.58 -7.32 22.28
C SER A 326 27.13 -7.28 23.72
N LYS A 327 27.76 -6.16 24.13
CA LYS A 327 28.24 -5.88 25.49
C LYS A 327 27.30 -5.01 26.36
N MET A 328 26.31 -4.29 25.81
CA MET A 328 25.45 -3.34 26.56
C MET A 328 23.95 -3.63 26.37
N LYS A 329 23.49 -4.77 26.89
CA LYS A 329 22.12 -5.27 26.72
C LYS A 329 21.03 -4.31 27.23
N SER A 330 21.31 -3.54 28.30
CA SER A 330 20.39 -2.56 28.87
C SER A 330 20.09 -1.41 27.92
N LEU A 331 21.09 -0.95 27.17
CA LEU A 331 20.93 0.13 26.20
C LEU A 331 20.11 -0.32 24.97
N MET A 332 20.24 -1.58 24.55
CA MET A 332 19.33 -2.14 23.52
C MET A 332 17.87 -2.09 23.95
N LEU A 333 17.58 -2.48 25.20
CA LEU A 333 16.23 -2.45 25.73
C LEU A 333 15.72 -1.00 25.80
N LEU A 334 16.55 -0.07 26.26
CA LEU A 334 16.21 1.36 26.31
C LEU A 334 15.92 1.91 24.92
N LEU A 335 16.79 1.68 23.92
CA LEU A 335 16.57 2.14 22.54
C LEU A 335 15.31 1.53 21.93
N THR A 336 15.01 0.26 22.24
CA THR A 336 13.76 -0.38 21.80
C THR A 336 12.55 0.31 22.43
N ILE A 337 12.58 0.55 23.74
CA ILE A 337 11.51 1.26 24.46
C ILE A 337 11.36 2.70 23.95
N CYS A 338 12.47 3.41 23.72
CA CYS A 338 12.46 4.74 23.12
C CYS A 338 11.88 4.70 21.72
N PHE A 339 12.23 3.72 20.88
CA PHE A 339 11.64 3.56 19.55
C PHE A 339 10.13 3.30 19.63
N LEU A 340 9.69 2.44 20.55
CA LEU A 340 8.27 2.17 20.79
C LEU A 340 7.53 3.44 21.24
N TYR A 341 8.06 4.12 22.25
CA TYR A 341 7.45 5.29 22.85
C TYR A 341 7.43 6.48 21.88
N VAL A 342 8.56 6.78 21.26
CA VAL A 342 8.72 7.88 20.30
C VAL A 342 8.00 7.56 19.01
N GLY A 343 8.05 6.33 18.51
CA GLY A 343 7.32 5.91 17.31
C GLY A 343 5.82 6.06 17.47
N VAL A 344 5.26 5.65 18.61
CA VAL A 344 3.83 5.80 18.92
C VAL A 344 3.45 7.27 19.16
N HIS A 345 4.25 8.04 19.91
CA HIS A 345 3.92 9.42 20.22
C HIS A 345 4.14 10.40 19.06
N ILE A 346 5.24 10.27 18.30
CA ILE A 346 5.53 11.16 17.17
C ILE A 346 4.60 10.87 15.98
N SER A 347 4.27 9.60 15.73
CA SER A 347 3.27 9.26 14.70
C SER A 347 1.89 9.83 15.03
N HIS A 348 1.56 9.99 16.31
CA HIS A 348 0.32 10.62 16.70
C HIS A 348 0.38 12.15 16.64
N TYR A 349 1.48 12.77 17.07
CA TYR A 349 1.53 14.23 17.29
C TYR A 349 1.87 15.04 16.02
N PHE A 350 2.73 14.54 15.14
CA PHE A 350 3.16 15.28 13.94
C PHE A 350 2.28 15.07 12.70
N TYR A 351 1.32 14.13 12.77
CA TYR A 351 0.49 13.75 11.63
C TYR A 351 -0.92 14.35 11.68
N LEU A 352 -1.24 15.06 12.76
CA LEU A 352 -2.54 15.72 12.94
C LEU A 352 -2.87 16.84 11.93
N PRO A 353 -1.91 17.50 11.23
CA PRO A 353 -2.26 18.49 10.21
C PRO A 353 -1.97 18.08 8.76
N MET A 354 -1.41 16.88 8.49
CA MET A 354 -1.16 16.50 7.09
C MET A 354 -2.36 15.77 6.48
N GLU A 355 -2.76 16.20 5.28
CA GLU A 355 -3.82 15.70 4.40
C GLU A 355 -3.77 14.19 4.05
N TYR A 356 -2.86 13.41 4.65
CA TYR A 356 -2.84 11.97 4.45
C TYR A 356 -3.97 11.37 5.25
N TRP A 357 -5.04 11.06 4.53
CA TRP A 357 -6.31 10.46 4.95
C TRP A 357 -6.17 9.18 5.81
N GLY A 358 -5.45 9.18 6.94
CA GLY A 358 -5.26 8.04 7.83
C GLY A 358 -4.55 6.81 7.23
N GLU A 359 -3.94 6.87 6.05
CA GLU A 359 -3.37 5.69 5.38
C GLU A 359 -2.10 5.15 6.06
N THR A 360 -1.43 6.00 6.82
CA THR A 360 -0.12 5.71 7.42
C THR A 360 -0.22 5.23 8.87
N ASP A 361 -1.41 5.28 9.46
CA ASP A 361 -1.62 5.06 10.88
C ASP A 361 -3.02 4.50 11.18
N LEU A 362 -3.40 4.43 12.45
CA LEU A 362 -4.69 3.91 12.87
C LEU A 362 -5.84 4.93 12.76
N ASN A 363 -5.59 6.17 12.32
CA ASN A 363 -6.64 7.16 12.07
C ASN A 363 -7.59 6.71 10.95
N LEU A 364 -7.18 5.75 10.10
CA LEU A 364 -8.08 5.05 9.18
C LEU A 364 -9.36 4.55 9.86
N PHE A 365 -9.28 4.12 11.13
CA PHE A 365 -10.45 3.62 11.86
C PHE A 365 -11.42 4.74 12.23
N HIS A 366 -10.90 5.92 12.55
CA HIS A 366 -11.73 7.12 12.76
C HIS A 366 -12.42 7.50 11.46
N VAL A 367 -11.70 7.50 10.33
CA VAL A 367 -12.27 7.76 9.00
C VAL A 367 -13.35 6.72 8.64
N SER A 368 -13.08 5.42 8.84
CA SER A 368 -14.06 4.35 8.58
C SER A 368 -15.29 4.46 9.50
N THR A 369 -15.09 4.81 10.77
CA THR A 369 -16.17 5.03 11.73
C THR A 369 -17.01 6.24 11.34
N LEU A 370 -16.36 7.33 10.91
CA LEU A 370 -17.02 8.52 10.40
C LEU A 370 -17.88 8.18 9.18
N TYR A 371 -17.33 7.48 8.18
CA TYR A 371 -18.12 7.02 7.03
C TYR A 371 -19.35 6.21 7.43
N LYS A 372 -19.20 5.26 8.37
CA LYS A 372 -20.34 4.46 8.85
C LYS A 372 -21.41 5.34 9.52
N LYS A 373 -20.99 6.31 10.34
CA LYS A 373 -21.90 7.26 10.99
C LYS A 373 -22.61 8.15 9.98
N SER A 374 -21.88 8.71 9.01
CA SER A 374 -22.45 9.57 7.97
C SER A 374 -23.43 8.81 7.07
N ILE A 375 -23.08 7.59 6.65
CA ILE A 375 -23.99 6.70 5.89
C ILE A 375 -25.26 6.41 6.71
N ARG A 376 -25.12 6.09 8.00
CA ARG A 376 -26.27 5.81 8.87
C ARG A 376 -27.16 7.04 9.01
N TYR A 377 -26.56 8.22 9.27
CA TYR A 377 -27.29 9.48 9.37
C TYR A 377 -28.08 9.79 8.11
N ILE A 378 -27.45 9.66 6.94
CA ILE A 378 -28.09 9.91 5.66
C ILE A 378 -29.26 8.95 5.45
N ARG A 379 -29.08 7.66 5.74
CA ARG A 379 -30.14 6.65 5.63
C ARG A 379 -31.32 6.88 6.58
N THR A 380 -31.11 7.50 7.74
CA THR A 380 -32.20 7.76 8.69
C THR A 380 -32.99 9.03 8.35
N HIS A 381 -32.40 9.97 7.62
CA HIS A 381 -33.02 11.28 7.34
C HIS A 381 -33.56 11.42 5.92
N TYR A 382 -33.18 10.52 5.01
CA TYR A 382 -33.56 10.62 3.60
C TYR A 382 -34.12 9.29 3.09
N GLU A 383 -35.18 9.36 2.29
CA GLU A 383 -35.81 8.21 1.67
C GLU A 383 -35.07 7.86 0.38
N LYS A 384 -34.32 6.74 0.38
CA LYS A 384 -33.47 6.26 -0.74
C LYS A 384 -32.34 7.23 -1.15
N PRO A 385 -31.44 7.61 -0.22
CA PRO A 385 -30.37 8.54 -0.52
C PRO A 385 -29.35 7.92 -1.48
N LEU A 386 -28.92 8.70 -2.48
CA LEU A 386 -27.75 8.39 -3.27
C LEU A 386 -26.50 8.86 -2.51
N ILE A 387 -25.73 7.92 -1.97
CA ILE A 387 -24.51 8.22 -1.21
C ILE A 387 -23.30 8.06 -2.13
N VAL A 388 -22.58 9.17 -2.32
CA VAL A 388 -21.33 9.20 -3.09
C VAL A 388 -20.18 9.51 -2.13
N THR A 389 -19.23 8.57 -1.99
CA THR A 389 -18.06 8.72 -1.12
C THR A 389 -16.79 8.97 -1.95
N VAL A 390 -16.04 10.03 -1.60
CA VAL A 390 -14.77 10.48 -2.19
C VAL A 390 -13.61 9.84 -1.37
N PRO A 391 -12.46 9.40 -1.95
CA PRO A 391 -11.63 10.18 -2.88
C PRO A 391 -11.76 9.79 -4.35
N TRP A 392 -12.24 8.57 -4.63
CA TRP A 392 -12.27 8.07 -5.99
C TRP A 392 -13.65 7.55 -6.33
N LEU A 393 -14.34 8.42 -7.04
CA LEU A 393 -15.63 8.27 -7.68
C LEU A 393 -15.54 7.13 -8.73
N TYR A 394 -15.82 5.88 -8.33
CA TYR A 394 -15.90 4.73 -9.26
C TYR A 394 -17.25 4.03 -9.13
N GLU A 395 -17.89 3.66 -10.23
CA GLU A 395 -19.09 2.80 -10.24
C GLU A 395 -18.80 1.46 -9.55
N TRP A 396 -19.20 1.34 -8.29
CA TRP A 396 -19.10 0.09 -7.56
C TRP A 396 -20.43 -0.66 -7.66
N ASP A 397 -20.49 -1.65 -8.56
CA ASP A 397 -21.64 -2.56 -8.62
C ASP A 397 -21.62 -3.51 -7.41
N THR A 398 -22.22 -3.06 -6.33
CA THR A 398 -22.36 -3.84 -5.09
C THR A 398 -23.35 -5.00 -5.23
N SER A 399 -24.08 -5.11 -6.35
CA SER A 399 -25.12 -6.14 -6.55
C SER A 399 -24.57 -7.57 -6.52
N ALA A 400 -23.29 -7.73 -6.88
CA ALA A 400 -22.57 -9.00 -6.86
C ALA A 400 -22.33 -9.54 -5.43
N PHE A 401 -22.30 -8.67 -4.41
CA PHE A 401 -22.08 -9.07 -3.03
C PHE A 401 -23.41 -9.38 -2.32
N LYS A 402 -24.04 -10.50 -2.70
CA LYS A 402 -25.39 -10.90 -2.23
C LYS A 402 -25.53 -11.05 -0.70
N ASN A 403 -24.46 -11.39 0.03
CA ASN A 403 -24.48 -11.54 1.49
C ASN A 403 -24.25 -10.24 2.27
N THR A 404 -23.74 -9.19 1.63
CA THR A 404 -23.75 -7.83 2.18
C THR A 404 -25.07 -7.12 1.85
N LYS A 405 -25.85 -7.61 0.87
CA LYS A 405 -27.15 -7.05 0.49
C LYS A 405 -28.11 -6.82 1.68
N SER A 406 -28.09 -7.64 2.74
CA SER A 406 -28.89 -7.39 3.95
C SER A 406 -28.41 -6.20 4.82
N GLN A 407 -27.12 -5.84 4.76
CA GLN A 407 -26.55 -4.64 5.40
C GLN A 407 -26.57 -3.40 4.49
N TYR A 408 -26.72 -3.58 3.18
CA TYR A 408 -26.64 -2.53 2.16
C TYR A 408 -27.89 -2.43 1.27
N ASN A 409 -29.04 -2.96 1.72
CA ASN A 409 -30.30 -2.91 0.97
C ASN A 409 -30.71 -1.43 0.75
N GLN A 410 -30.89 -1.10 -0.53
CA GLN A 410 -31.31 0.18 -1.13
C GLN A 410 -30.17 1.14 -1.53
N GLY A 411 -29.79 1.06 -2.81
CA GLY A 411 -29.42 2.21 -3.65
C GLY A 411 -28.14 2.99 -3.34
N MET A 412 -26.99 2.33 -3.17
CA MET A 412 -25.72 3.05 -3.33
C MET A 412 -25.23 2.91 -4.77
N TYR A 413 -25.31 4.01 -5.52
CA TYR A 413 -24.64 4.14 -6.81
C TYR A 413 -23.44 5.06 -6.59
N PHE A 414 -22.27 4.57 -6.95
CA PHE A 414 -21.05 5.36 -6.93
C PHE A 414 -20.85 5.81 -8.39
N TRP A 415 -20.44 7.04 -8.66
CA TRP A 415 -20.30 7.54 -10.03
C TRP A 415 -19.05 8.37 -10.14
N ASN A 416 -18.37 8.35 -11.29
CA ASN A 416 -17.14 9.09 -11.58
C ASN A 416 -17.45 10.55 -11.95
N ILE A 417 -16.72 11.52 -11.38
CA ILE A 417 -16.74 12.92 -11.84
C ILE A 417 -15.28 13.36 -11.91
N THR A 418 -14.74 13.43 -13.12
CA THR A 418 -13.41 14.01 -13.35
C THR A 418 -13.51 15.53 -13.58
N ASN A 419 -12.39 16.26 -13.62
CA ASN A 419 -12.38 17.71 -13.89
C ASN A 419 -12.87 18.10 -15.31
N GLU A 420 -13.03 17.12 -16.20
CA GLU A 420 -13.71 17.28 -17.50
C GLU A 420 -15.25 17.05 -17.39
N GLY A 421 -15.73 16.62 -16.22
CA GLY A 421 -17.07 16.07 -15.96
C GLY A 421 -18.13 17.06 -15.48
N LYS A 422 -18.14 18.31 -15.96
CA LYS A 422 -19.35 19.15 -15.80
C LYS A 422 -20.58 18.46 -16.44
N ASP A 423 -20.36 17.77 -17.55
CA ASP A 423 -21.39 17.00 -18.24
C ASP A 423 -21.70 15.66 -17.53
N GLU A 424 -20.72 15.03 -16.87
CA GLU A 424 -20.94 13.81 -16.07
C GLU A 424 -21.76 14.08 -14.80
N LEU A 425 -21.47 15.17 -14.08
CA LEU A 425 -22.31 15.56 -12.94
C LEU A 425 -23.75 15.87 -13.39
N GLY A 426 -23.92 16.52 -14.55
CA GLY A 426 -25.23 16.70 -15.18
C GLY A 426 -25.92 15.38 -15.48
N ASN A 427 -25.20 14.40 -16.02
CA ASN A 427 -25.73 13.05 -16.28
C ASN A 427 -26.05 12.27 -15.00
N ILE A 428 -25.28 12.40 -13.92
CA ILE A 428 -25.61 11.82 -12.60
C ILE A 428 -26.89 12.41 -12.07
N ILE A 429 -26.98 13.74 -12.10
CA ILE A 429 -28.14 14.47 -11.61
C ILE A 429 -29.37 14.07 -12.42
N GLN A 430 -29.26 14.03 -13.75
CA GLN A 430 -30.33 13.60 -14.63
C GLN A 430 -30.72 12.14 -14.40
N TRP A 431 -29.76 11.22 -14.28
CA TRP A 431 -30.01 9.80 -14.02
C TRP A 431 -30.66 9.56 -12.65
N ALA A 432 -30.24 10.31 -11.62
CA ALA A 432 -30.81 10.24 -10.28
C ALA A 432 -32.23 10.82 -10.27
N HIS A 433 -32.44 11.94 -10.97
CA HIS A 433 -33.74 12.56 -11.20
C HIS A 433 -34.71 11.60 -11.93
N ASP A 434 -34.27 10.96 -13.02
CA ASP A 434 -35.04 9.99 -13.81
C ASP A 434 -35.47 8.76 -12.98
N ARG A 435 -34.76 8.46 -11.90
CA ARG A 435 -35.08 7.37 -10.96
C ARG A 435 -35.73 7.85 -9.66
N SER A 436 -36.10 9.13 -9.58
CA SER A 436 -36.68 9.76 -8.40
C SER A 436 -35.82 9.54 -7.13
N LEU A 437 -34.50 9.53 -7.29
CA LEU A 437 -33.54 9.46 -6.20
C LEU A 437 -33.32 10.90 -5.70
N SER A 438 -33.84 11.20 -4.51
CA SER A 438 -33.61 12.50 -3.86
C SER A 438 -33.41 12.30 -2.35
N PRO A 439 -32.35 12.87 -1.75
CA PRO A 439 -31.29 13.72 -2.31
C PRO A 439 -30.00 12.95 -2.70
N ILE A 440 -29.16 13.60 -3.52
CA ILE A 440 -27.77 13.20 -3.78
C ILE A 440 -26.88 13.84 -2.72
N ILE A 441 -26.18 13.03 -1.92
CA ILE A 441 -25.34 13.53 -0.84
C ILE A 441 -23.88 13.16 -1.09
N PHE A 442 -23.08 14.20 -1.30
CA PHE A 442 -21.63 14.09 -1.35
C PHE A 442 -21.08 14.15 0.06
N ILE A 443 -20.32 13.14 0.46
CA ILE A 443 -19.58 13.14 1.71
C ILE A 443 -18.11 13.36 1.36
N ASP A 444 -17.62 14.58 1.59
CA ASP A 444 -16.20 14.91 1.48
C ASP A 444 -15.62 15.12 2.88
N PRO A 445 -14.80 14.18 3.39
CA PRO A 445 -14.14 14.33 4.69
C PRO A 445 -12.98 15.33 4.70
N SER A 446 -12.53 15.87 3.56
CA SER A 446 -11.37 16.79 3.50
C SER A 446 -11.61 18.14 4.20
N TYR A 447 -12.86 18.50 4.49
CA TYR A 447 -13.24 19.79 5.05
C TYR A 447 -13.19 19.89 6.59
N ILE A 448 -12.42 19.02 7.27
CA ILE A 448 -12.25 19.09 8.73
C ILE A 448 -11.14 20.11 9.06
N ASP A 449 -11.53 21.35 9.33
CA ASP A 449 -10.62 22.40 9.80
C ASP A 449 -10.25 22.19 11.29
N GLY A 450 -9.19 21.42 11.55
CA GLY A 450 -8.42 21.46 12.80
C GLY A 450 -8.95 20.69 14.03
N PRO A 451 -8.07 20.44 15.03
CA PRO A 451 -8.33 19.51 16.15
C PRO A 451 -9.08 20.10 17.36
N ASN A 452 -9.47 21.38 17.33
CA ASN A 452 -10.09 22.06 18.48
C ASN A 452 -11.61 22.23 18.37
N ASP A 453 -12.21 21.92 17.22
CA ASP A 453 -13.66 21.91 17.10
C ASP A 453 -14.19 20.55 17.57
N PRO A 454 -15.08 20.51 18.58
CA PRO A 454 -15.69 19.26 19.01
C PRO A 454 -16.43 18.62 17.83
N PRO A 455 -16.52 17.28 17.76
CA PRO A 455 -17.26 16.57 16.73
C PRO A 455 -18.76 16.74 16.98
N ILE A 456 -19.26 17.96 16.87
CA ILE A 456 -20.68 18.28 16.83
C ILE A 456 -21.08 18.06 15.38
N LEU A 457 -22.04 17.16 15.18
CA LEU A 457 -22.64 16.85 13.89
C LEU A 457 -23.12 18.11 13.13
N ASP A 458 -23.35 19.22 13.83
CA ASP A 458 -23.87 20.48 13.31
C ASP A 458 -22.85 21.28 12.47
N ALA A 459 -21.54 21.06 12.64
CA ALA A 459 -20.51 21.80 11.89
C ALA A 459 -20.02 21.10 10.61
N TYR A 460 -20.51 19.90 10.30
CA TYR A 460 -20.33 19.38 8.95
C TYR A 460 -21.14 20.29 8.03
N LYS A 461 -20.45 21.13 7.26
CA LYS A 461 -20.98 21.60 5.97
C LYS A 461 -21.13 20.38 5.06
N ILE A 462 -22.09 19.52 5.37
CA ILE A 462 -22.70 18.65 4.38
C ILE A 462 -23.23 19.65 3.36
N LYS A 463 -22.51 19.82 2.26
CA LYS A 463 -23.09 20.46 1.08
C LYS A 463 -24.16 19.50 0.58
N ILE A 464 -25.33 19.61 1.19
CA ILE A 464 -26.55 19.05 0.64
C ILE A 464 -26.86 19.97 -0.54
N ALA A 465 -26.49 19.55 -1.74
CA ALA A 465 -27.12 20.12 -2.91
C ALA A 465 -28.55 19.57 -2.95
N THR A 466 -29.46 20.19 -2.21
CA THR A 466 -30.90 20.02 -2.45
C THR A 466 -31.19 20.69 -3.78
N LEU A 467 -31.43 19.88 -4.81
CA LEU A 467 -32.00 20.33 -6.06
C LEU A 467 -33.44 20.76 -5.80
N TYR A 468 -33.61 22.02 -5.42
CA TYR A 468 -34.83 22.75 -5.69
C TYR A 468 -34.48 23.92 -6.61
N ASP A 469 -35.04 23.81 -7.81
CA ASP A 469 -35.34 24.86 -8.79
C ASP A 469 -34.39 25.15 -9.96
N ASP A 470 -35.06 25.36 -11.10
CA ASP A 470 -34.57 25.49 -12.47
C ASP A 470 -33.59 26.66 -12.65
N THR A 471 -32.28 26.40 -12.76
CA THR A 471 -31.32 27.25 -13.52
C THR A 471 -29.91 26.62 -13.52
N ILE A 472 -29.78 25.43 -14.09
CA ILE A 472 -28.47 24.86 -14.44
C ILE A 472 -28.09 25.41 -15.80
N ASN A 473 -27.54 26.62 -15.87
CA ASN A 473 -26.87 27.05 -17.11
C ASN A 473 -25.65 27.95 -16.94
N HIS A 474 -25.31 28.52 -15.78
CA HIS A 474 -24.12 29.37 -15.65
C HIS A 474 -23.42 29.17 -14.30
N TYR A 475 -22.52 28.17 -14.20
CA TYR A 475 -21.65 28.02 -13.02
C TYR A 475 -20.26 28.61 -13.29
N ASN A 476 -20.09 29.86 -12.84
CA ASN A 476 -18.80 30.56 -12.70
C ASN A 476 -18.36 30.51 -11.22
N TYR A 477 -17.04 30.44 -10.97
CA TYR A 477 -16.40 30.22 -9.66
C TYR A 477 -16.86 31.20 -8.55
N HIS A 478 -17.39 32.38 -8.93
CA HIS A 478 -17.96 33.38 -8.03
C HIS A 478 -19.25 32.92 -7.29
N THR A 479 -19.96 31.91 -7.79
CA THR A 479 -21.24 31.44 -7.21
C THR A 479 -21.02 30.60 -5.94
N LEU A 480 -19.88 29.91 -5.83
CA LEU A 480 -19.49 29.16 -4.63
C LEU A 480 -19.25 30.08 -3.42
N TYR A 481 -18.86 31.34 -3.66
CA TYR A 481 -18.68 32.34 -2.60
C TYR A 481 -20.02 32.91 -2.11
N ARG A 482 -21.02 33.04 -3.00
CA ARG A 482 -22.38 33.49 -2.62
C ARG A 482 -23.19 32.43 -1.89
N ILE A 483 -22.96 31.14 -2.14
CA ILE A 483 -23.57 30.06 -1.34
C ILE A 483 -23.01 30.07 0.10
N LYS A 484 -21.75 30.47 0.28
CA LYS A 484 -21.17 30.67 1.62
C LYS A 484 -21.83 31.84 2.36
N GLU A 485 -22.21 32.92 1.66
CA GLU A 485 -22.93 34.07 2.27
C GLU A 485 -24.43 33.80 2.49
N ALA A 486 -25.09 33.03 1.62
CA ALA A 486 -26.49 32.66 1.77
C ALA A 486 -26.74 31.74 2.99
N ILE A 487 -25.77 30.87 3.31
CA ILE A 487 -25.81 30.00 4.49
C ILE A 487 -25.60 30.82 5.79
N ILE A 488 -24.79 31.89 5.73
CA ILE A 488 -24.60 32.79 6.89
C ILE A 488 -25.84 33.65 7.16
N GLN A 489 -26.64 33.96 6.13
CA GLN A 489 -27.88 34.74 6.28
C GLN A 489 -29.09 33.91 6.72
N THR A 490 -29.02 32.58 6.73
CA THR A 490 -30.11 31.70 7.20
C THR A 490 -29.94 31.26 8.66
N GLU A 491 -28.84 31.64 9.33
CA GLU A 491 -28.60 31.43 10.77
C GLU A 491 -28.81 32.70 11.64
N GLN A 492 -29.38 33.77 11.08
CA GLN A 492 -30.02 34.88 11.81
C GLN A 492 -31.53 34.82 11.62
#